data_AF-A6W0P0-F1
#
_entry.id   AF-A6W0P0-F1
#
_cell.length_a   1.000
_cell.length_b   1.000
_cell.length_c   1.000
_cell.angle_alpha   90.00
_cell.angle_beta   90.00
_cell.angle_gamma   90.00
#
_symmetry.space_group_name_H-M   'P 1'
#
loop_
_entity.id
_entity.type
_entity.pdbx_description
1 polymer ?
#
loop_
_entity_poly.entity_id
_entity_poly.type
_entity_poly.pdbx_seq_one_letter_code
_entity_poly.pdbx_strand_id
1 'polypeptide(L)'
;MGVLLNGHPLVSKKHKVSFGSCIRHISDMSDEDNNYFVMIGGQDGWIGSDNFADQVELWQAGQYIQLPMQLDTVKRLFKHKTVLQTKA
;
A
#
# COMPACT_ATOMS: atom_id res chain seq x y z
N MET A 1 11.51 13.96 -8.43
CA MET A 1 10.17 14.17 -9.01
C MET A 1 9.91 13.01 -9.98
N GLY A 2 9.25 11.94 -9.52
CA GLY A 2 8.93 10.80 -10.39
C GLY A 2 7.76 11.18 -11.30
N VAL A 3 7.94 11.04 -12.61
CA VAL A 3 6.85 11.17 -13.58
C VAL A 3 5.96 9.95 -13.40
N LEU A 4 4.74 10.13 -12.87
CA LEU A 4 3.69 9.14 -13.09
C LEU A 4 3.45 9.06 -14.59
N LEU A 5 3.37 7.84 -15.13
CA LEU A 5 2.72 7.59 -16.41
C LEU A 5 1.23 7.91 -16.24
N ASN A 6 0.88 9.18 -16.34
CA ASN A 6 -0.51 9.57 -16.32
C ASN A 6 -1.12 9.21 -17.69
N GLY A 7 -2.28 8.54 -17.67
CA GLY A 7 -2.99 8.11 -18.89
C GLY A 7 -3.65 9.25 -19.67
N HIS A 8 -2.92 10.31 -20.01
CA HIS A 8 -3.39 11.42 -20.82
C HIS A 8 -2.23 12.13 -21.57
N PRO A 9 -2.49 12.86 -22.67
CA PRO A 9 -1.50 13.68 -23.38
C PRO A 9 -0.97 14.87 -22.56
N LEU A 10 0.04 15.59 -23.06
CA LEU A 10 0.51 16.83 -22.43
C LEU A 10 -0.61 17.86 -22.31
N VAL A 11 -0.88 18.31 -21.09
CA VAL A 11 -1.99 19.21 -20.74
C VAL A 11 -1.53 20.20 -19.68
N SER A 12 -1.98 21.45 -19.80
CA SER A 12 -1.55 22.57 -18.95
C SER A 12 -2.53 22.94 -17.84
N LYS A 13 -3.62 22.17 -17.69
CA LYS A 13 -4.67 22.36 -16.68
C LYS A 13 -4.96 21.06 -15.96
N LYS A 14 -5.64 21.13 -14.81
CA LYS A 14 -6.19 19.94 -14.16
C LYS A 14 -7.12 19.21 -15.12
N HIS A 15 -7.01 17.90 -15.16
CA HIS A 15 -7.75 17.03 -16.07
C HIS A 15 -7.94 15.69 -15.37
N LYS A 16 -8.91 14.91 -15.83
CA LYS A 16 -9.13 13.57 -15.31
C LYS A 16 -8.05 12.64 -15.85
N VAL A 17 -7.48 11.83 -14.97
CA VAL A 17 -6.56 10.75 -15.33
C VAL A 17 -7.29 9.43 -15.22
N SER A 18 -7.13 8.54 -16.21
CA SER A 18 -7.74 7.21 -16.22
C SER A 18 -6.84 6.13 -15.62
N PHE A 19 -5.56 6.47 -15.41
CA PHE A 19 -4.54 5.55 -14.94
C PHE A 19 -3.51 6.29 -14.11
N GLY A 20 -2.97 5.59 -13.12
CA GLY A 20 -1.90 6.03 -12.24
C GLY A 20 -1.36 4.86 -11.43
N SER A 21 -0.44 5.15 -10.51
CA SER A 21 0.05 4.13 -9.58
C SER A 21 -1.09 3.59 -8.71
N CYS A 22 -1.19 2.27 -8.58
CA CYS A 22 -2.11 1.62 -7.65
C CYS A 22 -1.46 1.36 -6.27
N ILE A 23 -0.13 1.37 -6.22
CA ILE A 23 0.69 1.11 -5.03
C ILE A 23 1.96 1.94 -5.13
N ARG A 24 2.35 2.57 -4.02
CA ARG A 24 3.69 3.17 -3.86
C ARG A 24 4.44 2.39 -2.79
N HIS A 25 5.72 2.13 -3.02
CA HIS A 25 6.57 1.46 -2.05
C HIS A 25 7.98 2.06 -2.01
N ILE A 26 8.63 1.92 -0.85
CA ILE A 26 10.04 2.24 -0.62
C ILE A 26 10.59 1.12 0.24
N SER A 27 11.71 0.52 -0.18
CA SER A 27 12.43 -0.49 0.59
C SER A 27 13.85 0.00 0.83
N ASP A 28 14.27 0.04 2.08
CA ASP A 28 15.66 0.23 2.44
C ASP A 28 16.41 -1.10 2.29
N MET A 29 17.33 -1.16 1.33
CA MET A 29 18.10 -2.38 1.06
C MET A 29 19.13 -2.72 2.14
N SER A 30 19.34 -1.82 3.12
CA SER A 30 20.24 -2.04 4.25
C SER A 30 19.52 -2.50 5.53
N ASP A 31 18.19 -2.40 5.59
CA ASP A 31 17.39 -2.79 6.76
C ASP A 31 16.06 -3.43 6.32
N GLU A 32 15.93 -4.73 6.56
CA GLU A 32 14.76 -5.52 6.19
C GLU A 32 13.46 -5.11 6.89
N ASP A 33 13.52 -4.34 7.99
CA ASP A 33 12.32 -3.85 8.67
C ASP A 33 11.88 -2.45 8.21
N ASN A 34 12.69 -1.76 7.41
CA ASN A 34 12.40 -0.42 6.89
C ASN A 34 11.84 -0.48 5.46
N ASN A 35 10.65 -1.07 5.34
CA ASN A 35 9.86 -0.98 4.11
C ASN A 35 8.56 -0.22 4.35
N TYR A 36 8.15 0.55 3.36
CA TYR A 36 7.03 1.48 3.46
C TYR A 36 6.12 1.31 2.25
N PHE A 37 4.83 1.06 2.48
CA PHE A 37 3.86 0.80 1.42
C PHE A 37 2.59 1.63 1.62
N VAL A 38 1.95 2.00 0.52
CA VAL A 38 0.58 2.55 0.52
C VAL A 38 -0.13 2.17 -0.77
N MET A 39 -1.40 1.82 -0.66
CA MET A 39 -2.28 1.45 -1.77
C MET A 39 -3.33 2.53 -2.00
N ILE A 40 -3.75 2.74 -3.25
CA ILE A 40 -4.91 3.59 -3.53
C ILE A 40 -6.18 2.83 -3.10
N GLY A 41 -6.81 3.26 -2.01
CA GLY A 41 -7.90 2.51 -1.36
C GLY A 41 -7.41 1.83 -0.08
N GLY A 42 -7.34 0.50 -0.09
CA GLY A 42 -6.88 -0.34 1.02
C GLY A 42 -6.53 -1.74 0.53
N GLN A 43 -6.11 -2.63 1.44
CA GLN A 43 -5.68 -3.99 1.08
C GLN A 43 -6.82 -4.99 0.86
N ASP A 44 -8.07 -4.63 1.21
CA ASP A 44 -9.23 -5.50 1.06
C ASP A 44 -10.16 -5.03 -0.06
N GLY A 45 -10.57 -5.95 -0.94
CA GLY A 45 -11.50 -5.68 -2.04
C GLY A 45 -12.99 -5.77 -1.65
N TRP A 46 -13.30 -6.20 -0.43
CA TRP A 46 -14.68 -6.35 0.03
C TRP A 46 -15.33 -5.01 0.37
N ILE A 47 -16.41 -4.66 -0.34
CA ILE A 47 -17.17 -3.43 -0.08
C ILE A 47 -17.80 -3.51 1.32
N GLY A 48 -17.46 -2.54 2.16
CA GLY A 48 -17.89 -2.48 3.57
C GLY A 48 -16.89 -3.07 4.57
N SER A 49 -15.75 -3.58 4.10
CA SER A 49 -14.62 -3.90 4.97
C SER A 49 -13.98 -2.61 5.50
N ASP A 50 -13.52 -2.65 6.75
CA ASP A 50 -12.76 -1.55 7.35
C ASP A 50 -11.48 -1.25 6.55
N ASN A 51 -10.92 -2.25 5.86
CA ASN A 51 -9.68 -2.13 5.10
C ASN A 51 -9.88 -1.92 3.58
N PHE A 52 -11.08 -1.49 3.16
CA PHE A 52 -11.38 -1.22 1.75
C PHE A 52 -10.80 0.11 1.25
N ALA A 53 -10.82 1.15 2.10
CA ALA A 53 -10.42 2.51 1.74
C ALA A 53 -9.62 3.22 2.85
N ASP A 54 -9.12 2.47 3.83
CA ASP A 54 -8.40 2.97 5.02
C ASP A 54 -7.07 3.67 4.70
N GLN A 55 -6.48 3.42 3.53
CA GLN A 55 -5.21 4.02 3.13
C GLN A 55 -5.37 5.27 2.24
N VAL A 56 -6.61 5.67 1.90
CA VAL A 56 -6.86 6.85 1.04
C VAL A 56 -6.29 8.13 1.65
N GLU A 57 -6.45 8.33 2.96
CA GLU A 57 -5.92 9.52 3.64
C GLU A 57 -4.38 9.53 3.62
N LEU A 58 -3.75 8.38 3.90
CA LEU A 58 -2.30 8.23 3.81
C LEU A 58 -1.79 8.51 2.39
N TRP A 59 -2.48 7.99 1.38
CA TRP A 59 -2.15 8.19 -0.03
C TRP A 59 -2.16 9.67 -0.42
N GLN A 60 -3.19 10.41 0.01
CA GLN A 60 -3.32 11.85 -0.25
C GLN A 60 -2.27 12.67 0.49
N ALA A 61 -1.91 12.25 1.71
CA ALA A 61 -0.87 12.88 2.52
C ALA A 61 0.57 12.49 2.09
N GLY A 62 0.74 11.52 1.20
CA GLY A 62 2.05 10.98 0.85
C GLY A 62 2.71 10.19 1.98
N GLN A 63 1.90 9.63 2.87
CA GLN A 63 2.33 8.81 4.01
C GLN A 63 2.21 7.31 3.67
N TYR A 64 2.86 6.49 4.48
CA TYR A 64 3.04 5.06 4.22
C TYR A 64 2.88 4.26 5.51
N ILE A 65 2.47 3.00 5.36
CA ILE A 65 2.47 1.98 6.42
C ILE A 65 3.83 1.29 6.39
N GLN A 66 4.46 1.14 7.55
CA GLN A 66 5.70 0.36 7.67
C GLN A 66 5.37 -1.15 7.64
N LEU A 67 6.01 -1.88 6.72
CA LEU A 67 5.92 -3.32 6.59
C LEU A 67 7.29 -3.96 6.89
N PRO A 68 7.50 -4.45 8.12
CA PRO A 68 8.73 -5.16 8.47
C PRO A 68 8.76 -6.56 7.84
N MET A 69 9.94 -7.08 7.52
CA MET A 69 10.11 -8.43 6.95
C MET A 69 10.71 -9.42 7.94
N GLN A 70 11.39 -8.97 8.99
CA GLN A 70 11.92 -9.87 10.01
C GLN A 70 10.77 -10.52 10.79
N LEU A 71 10.73 -11.84 10.78
CA LEU A 71 9.61 -12.60 11.32
C LEU A 71 9.33 -12.30 12.80
N ASP A 72 10.38 -12.05 13.58
CA ASP A 72 10.23 -11.70 15.00
C ASP A 72 9.62 -10.31 15.19
N THR A 73 9.96 -9.34 14.34
CA THR A 73 9.31 -8.02 14.30
C THR A 73 7.86 -8.15 13.84
N VAL A 74 7.58 -8.92 12.80
CA VAL A 74 6.21 -9.18 12.33
C VAL A 74 5.34 -9.77 13.44
N LYS A 75 5.80 -10.83 14.12
CA LYS A 75 5.08 -11.43 15.26
C LYS A 75 4.89 -10.45 16.43
N ARG A 76 5.83 -9.52 16.61
CA ARG A 76 5.75 -8.49 17.66
C ARG A 76 4.71 -7.42 17.33
N LEU A 77 4.60 -6.99 16.08
CA LEU A 77 3.73 -5.88 15.68
C LEU A 77 2.34 -6.33 15.22
N PHE A 78 2.21 -7.45 14.52
CA PHE A 78 0.95 -7.95 13.98
C PHE A 78 0.44 -9.15 14.80
N LYS A 79 -0.69 -8.96 15.50
CA LYS A 79 -1.22 -9.95 16.45
C LYS A 79 -2.31 -10.85 15.88
N HIS A 80 -3.02 -10.38 14.86
CA HIS A 80 -4.05 -11.17 14.18
C HIS A 80 -3.38 -12.21 13.28
N LYS A 81 -3.71 -13.48 13.49
CA LYS A 81 -3.20 -14.60 12.69
C LYS A 81 -4.31 -15.61 12.43
N THR A 82 -4.31 -16.16 11.23
CA THR A 82 -5.19 -17.26 10.84
C THR A 82 -4.31 -18.45 10.45
N VAL A 83 -4.49 -19.59 11.13
CA VAL A 83 -3.75 -20.83 10.84
C VAL A 83 -4.65 -21.73 10.01
N LEU A 84 -4.22 -22.05 8.79
CA LEU A 84 -4.93 -22.97 7.91
C LEU A 84 -4.34 -24.38 8.07
N GLN A 85 -5.21 -25.38 8.17
CA GLN A 85 -4.84 -26.79 8.24
C GLN A 85 -5.52 -27.55 7.11
N THR A 86 -4.78 -28.41 6.44
CA THR A 86 -5.37 -29.35 5.47
C THR A 86 -6.21 -30.37 6.22
N LYS A 87 -7.36 -30.72 5.66
CA LYS A 87 -8.11 -31.87 6.13
C LYS A 87 -7.43 -33.13 5.58
N ALA A 88 -7.07 -34.06 6.48
CA ALA A 88 -6.51 -35.36 6.12
C ALA A 88 -7.52 -36.25 5.38
#